data_AF-X1KXT7-F1
#
_entry.id   AF-X1KXT7-F1
#
_cell.length_a   1.000
_cell.length_b   1.000
_cell.length_c   1.000
_cell.angle_alpha   90.00
_cell.angle_beta   90.00
_cell.angle_gamma   90.00
#
_symmetry.space_group_name_H-M   'P 1'
#
loop_
_entity.id
_entity.type
_entity.pdbx_description
1 polymer ?
#
loop_
_entity_poly.entity_id
_entity_poly.type
_entity_poly.pdbx_seq_one_letter_code
_entity_poly.pdbx_strand_id
1 'polypeptide(L)'
;QDYERARRDLEQLRRQRKIVSKRSGVACRNRIVVAVILVLVLTAIVLLFRQLRGTASAGASRGFEKLSMLNDPRDESAAARLPDGRVLIVGGVSLNGQSREALRSAELYDPVTRGFVTTSAPKEARFNHTVDVLGDGTILIVGGES
;
A
#
# COMPACT_ATOMS: atom_id res chain seq x y z
N GLN A 1 36.44 -60.12 45.95
CA GLN A 1 36.42 -58.66 46.16
C GLN A 1 36.18 -57.91 44.86
N ASP A 2 36.70 -58.37 43.72
CA ASP A 2 36.55 -57.68 42.42
C ASP A 2 35.11 -57.66 41.87
N TYR A 3 34.32 -58.70 42.13
CA TYR A 3 32.92 -58.77 41.70
C TYR A 3 32.06 -57.63 42.29
N GLU A 4 32.22 -57.33 43.58
CA GLU A 4 31.49 -56.24 44.24
C GLU A 4 31.96 -54.85 43.80
N ARG A 5 33.19 -54.75 43.26
CA ARG A 5 33.68 -53.53 42.62
C ARG A 5 33.01 -53.34 41.27
N ALA A 6 33.03 -54.37 40.43
CA ALA A 6 32.38 -54.37 39.11
C ALA A 6 30.87 -54.11 39.20
N ARG A 7 30.19 -54.66 40.21
CA ARG A 7 28.75 -54.42 40.45
C ARG A 7 28.45 -52.96 40.77
N ARG A 8 29.26 -52.33 41.62
CA ARG A 8 29.12 -50.90 41.96
C ARG A 8 29.40 -50.00 40.76
N ASP A 9 30.40 -50.34 39.96
CA ASP A 9 30.74 -49.59 38.74
C ASP A 9 29.62 -49.69 37.69
N LEU A 10 29.02 -50.88 37.51
CA LEU A 10 27.88 -51.07 36.61
C LEU A 10 26.65 -50.24 37.06
N GLU A 11 26.38 -50.18 38.37
CA GLU A 11 25.31 -49.36 38.92
C GLU A 11 25.59 -47.86 38.74
N GLN A 12 26.84 -47.42 38.92
CA GLN A 12 27.25 -46.05 38.64
C GLN A 12 27.07 -45.70 37.16
N LEU A 13 27.49 -46.57 36.24
CA LEU A 13 27.31 -46.38 34.79
C LEU A 13 25.83 -46.34 34.41
N ARG A 14 24.99 -47.20 35.00
CA ARG A 14 23.53 -47.17 34.78
C ARG A 14 22.91 -45.86 35.26
N ARG A 15 23.35 -45.31 36.39
CA ARG A 15 22.90 -44.00 36.90
C ARG A 15 23.38 -42.85 36.00
N GLN A 16 24.65 -42.86 35.59
CA GLN A 16 25.19 -41.86 34.66
C GLN A 16 24.46 -41.88 33.31
N ARG A 17 24.21 -43.06 32.74
CA ARG A 17 23.48 -43.20 31.47
C ARG A 17 22.06 -42.65 31.55
N LYS A 18 21.34 -42.88 32.66
CA LYS A 18 20.00 -42.28 32.89
C LYS A 18 20.05 -40.75 32.97
N ILE A 19 21.05 -40.18 33.64
CA ILE A 19 21.20 -38.72 33.75
C ILE A 19 21.52 -38.08 32.40
N VAL A 20 22.44 -38.67 31.63
CA VAL A 20 22.82 -38.18 30.29
C VAL A 20 21.62 -38.24 29.34
N SER A 21 20.87 -39.35 29.34
CA SER A 21 19.64 -39.48 28.54
C SER A 21 18.56 -38.46 28.91
N LYS A 22 18.40 -38.16 30.21
CA LYS A 22 17.44 -37.14 30.67
C LYS A 22 17.87 -35.73 30.25
N ARG A 23 19.17 -35.41 30.33
CA ARG A 23 19.73 -34.12 29.89
C ARG A 23 19.64 -33.93 28.38
N SER A 24 19.89 -34.97 27.57
CA SER A 24 19.76 -34.88 26.11
C SER A 24 18.30 -34.70 25.66
N GLY A 25 17.34 -35.35 26.33
CA GLY A 25 15.91 -35.14 26.08
C GLY A 25 15.42 -33.73 26.42
N VAL A 26 15.89 -33.14 27.52
CA VAL A 26 15.57 -31.74 27.90
C VAL A 26 16.21 -30.74 26.93
N ALA A 27 17.45 -30.96 26.50
CA ALA A 27 18.12 -30.11 25.51
C ALA A 27 17.43 -30.15 24.14
N CYS A 28 16.97 -31.33 23.70
CA CYS A 28 16.22 -31.49 22.45
C CYS A 28 14.86 -30.78 22.52
N ARG A 29 14.12 -30.96 23.62
CA ARG A 29 12.84 -30.26 23.85
C ARG A 29 13.01 -28.74 23.90
N ASN A 30 14.04 -28.22 24.56
CA ASN A 30 14.30 -26.77 24.58
C ASN A 30 14.66 -26.23 23.20
N ARG A 31 15.43 -26.96 22.39
CA ARG A 31 15.77 -26.54 21.02
C ARG A 31 14.54 -26.46 20.11
N ILE A 32 13.64 -27.45 20.22
CA ILE A 32 12.38 -27.45 19.46
C ILE A 32 11.48 -26.29 19.90
N VAL A 33 11.33 -26.07 21.21
CA VAL A 33 10.51 -24.96 21.74
C VAL A 33 11.07 -23.59 21.30
N VAL A 34 12.39 -23.38 21.37
CA VAL A 34 13.03 -22.15 20.89
C VAL A 34 12.85 -21.95 19.39
N ALA A 35 12.99 -23.00 18.58
CA ALA A 35 12.78 -22.91 17.14
C ALA A 35 11.33 -22.55 16.79
N VAL A 36 10.34 -23.14 17.48
CA VAL A 36 8.92 -22.80 17.29
C VAL A 36 8.64 -21.35 17.68
N ILE A 37 9.16 -20.87 18.82
CA ILE A 37 9.01 -19.48 19.23
C ILE A 37 9.63 -18.53 18.21
N LEU A 38 10.82 -18.82 17.69
CA LEU A 38 11.46 -17.99 16.66
C LEU A 38 10.66 -17.93 15.36
N VAL A 39 10.10 -19.06 14.90
CA VAL A 39 9.25 -19.08 13.69
C VAL A 39 7.96 -18.28 13.92
N LEU A 40 7.34 -18.41 15.10
CA LEU A 40 6.15 -17.64 15.45
C LEU A 40 6.44 -16.13 15.56
N VAL A 41 7.60 -15.76 16.11
CA VAL A 41 8.04 -14.35 16.19
C VAL A 41 8.36 -13.80 14.80
N LEU A 42 9.08 -14.54 13.95
CA LEU A 42 9.40 -14.11 12.59
C LEU A 42 8.14 -13.97 11.72
N THR A 43 7.19 -14.90 11.83
CA THR A 43 5.92 -14.80 11.11
C THR A 43 5.08 -13.62 11.61
N ALA A 44 5.03 -13.37 12.93
CA ALA A 44 4.39 -12.18 13.49
C ALA A 44 5.05 -10.88 13.00
N ILE A 45 6.38 -10.82 12.93
CA ILE A 45 7.12 -9.68 12.39
C ILE A 45 6.80 -9.48 10.91
N VAL A 46 6.80 -10.54 10.10
CA VAL A 46 6.43 -10.48 8.68
C VAL A 46 4.98 -10.00 8.50
N LEU A 47 4.05 -10.47 9.33
CA LEU A 47 2.65 -10.03 9.31
C LEU A 47 2.51 -8.56 9.76
N LEU A 48 3.30 -8.12 10.73
CA LEU A 48 3.36 -6.72 11.17
C LEU A 48 3.88 -5.81 10.05
N PHE A 49 4.92 -6.22 9.33
CA PHE A 49 5.42 -5.50 8.16
C PHE A 49 4.42 -5.49 7.00
N ARG A 50 3.56 -6.51 6.87
CA ARG A 50 2.46 -6.51 5.89
C ARG A 50 1.37 -5.51 6.25
N GLN A 51 1.04 -5.35 7.53
CA GLN A 51 0.07 -4.32 7.98
C GLN A 51 0.58 -2.89 7.73
N LEU A 52 1.90 -2.68 7.77
CA LEU A 52 2.50 -1.38 7.44
C LEU A 52 2.47 -1.04 5.94
N ARG A 53 2.09 -1.97 5.05
CA ARG A 53 1.97 -1.74 3.60
C ARG A 53 0.53 -1.70 3.07
N GLY A 54 -0.47 -1.83 3.93
CA GLY A 54 -1.86 -1.92 3.49
C GLY A 54 -2.84 -1.60 4.59
N THR A 55 -3.12 -0.31 4.74
CA THR A 55 -4.45 0.30 4.59
C THR A 55 -4.26 1.79 4.86
N ALA A 56 -3.84 2.54 3.84
CA ALA A 56 -4.23 3.94 3.78
C ALA A 56 -5.73 3.96 3.46
N SER A 57 -6.56 3.56 4.43
CA SER A 57 -7.86 4.19 4.56
C SER A 57 -7.54 5.62 4.94
N ALA A 58 -7.30 6.46 3.93
CA ALA A 58 -7.45 7.90 4.10
C ALA A 58 -8.78 8.05 4.81
N GLY A 59 -8.75 8.40 6.10
CA GLY A 59 -9.96 8.60 6.86
C GLY A 59 -10.77 9.58 6.04
N ALA A 60 -11.91 9.13 5.52
CA ALA A 60 -12.79 10.00 4.76
C ALA A 60 -13.12 11.14 5.71
N SER A 61 -12.45 12.28 5.55
CA SER A 61 -12.81 13.48 6.26
C SER A 61 -14.24 13.73 5.82
N ARG A 62 -15.18 13.64 6.77
CA ARG A 62 -16.58 14.05 6.52
C ARG A 62 -16.65 15.58 6.48
N GLY A 63 -15.81 16.19 5.66
CA GLY A 63 -15.59 17.62 5.60
C GLY A 63 -14.71 17.99 4.41
N PHE A 64 -14.82 19.25 3.98
CA PHE A 64 -14.04 19.78 2.87
C PHE A 64 -12.62 20.07 3.33
N GLU A 65 -11.64 19.61 2.56
CA GLU A 65 -10.23 19.93 2.77
C GLU A 65 -9.71 20.73 1.58
N LYS A 66 -9.01 21.83 1.86
CA LYS A 66 -8.35 22.61 0.82
C LYS A 66 -7.14 21.84 0.30
N LEU A 67 -7.11 21.58 -1.01
CA LEU A 67 -5.98 20.98 -1.71
C LEU A 67 -5.05 22.04 -2.31
N SER A 68 -3.98 21.60 -2.97
CA SER A 68 -3.18 22.47 -3.83
C SER A 68 -4.02 23.06 -4.97
N MET A 69 -3.52 24.15 -5.56
CA MET A 69 -4.15 24.75 -6.72
C MET A 69 -3.89 23.92 -7.98
N LEU A 70 -4.81 24.01 -8.94
CA LEU A 70 -4.54 23.60 -10.33
C LEU A 70 -3.38 24.41 -10.90
N ASN A 71 -2.66 23.81 -11.83
CA ASN A 71 -1.57 24.48 -12.55
C ASN A 71 -2.14 25.58 -13.46
N ASP A 72 -3.24 25.27 -14.15
CA ASP A 72 -4.00 26.26 -14.93
C ASP A 72 -5.33 26.55 -14.23
N PRO A 73 -5.56 27.80 -13.76
CA PRO A 73 -6.86 28.18 -13.24
C PRO A 73 -7.89 28.12 -14.37
N ARG A 74 -8.98 27.41 -14.10
CA ARG A 74 -10.01 27.08 -15.08
C ARG A 74 -11.39 27.17 -14.46
N ASP A 75 -12.34 27.69 -15.23
CA ASP A 75 -13.79 27.58 -15.02
C ASP A 75 -14.41 26.77 -16.17
N GLU A 76 -15.65 26.31 -16.06
CA GLU A 76 -16.37 25.60 -17.14
C GLU A 76 -15.64 24.36 -17.69
N SER A 77 -14.74 23.80 -16.87
CA SER A 77 -14.05 22.54 -17.13
C SER A 77 -14.93 21.35 -16.79
N ALA A 78 -14.67 20.20 -17.39
CA ALA A 78 -15.30 18.94 -17.01
C ALA A 78 -14.28 17.99 -16.37
N ALA A 79 -14.78 17.13 -15.47
CA ALA A 79 -13.96 16.20 -14.71
C ALA A 79 -14.57 14.80 -14.69
N ALA A 80 -13.72 13.78 -14.77
CA ALA A 80 -14.12 12.38 -14.74
C ALA A 80 -13.20 11.54 -13.86
N ARG A 81 -13.77 10.58 -13.12
CA ARG A 81 -13.00 9.66 -12.27
C ARG A 81 -12.51 8.47 -13.09
N LEU A 82 -11.21 8.22 -13.06
CA LEU A 82 -10.58 7.09 -13.75
C LEU A 82 -10.73 5.78 -12.95
N PRO A 83 -10.59 4.61 -13.60
CA PRO A 83 -10.71 3.30 -12.94
C PRO A 83 -9.67 3.09 -11.83
N ASP A 84 -8.50 3.72 -11.95
CA ASP A 84 -7.42 3.68 -10.95
C ASP A 84 -7.65 4.61 -9.75
N GLY A 85 -8.74 5.37 -9.73
CA GLY A 85 -9.11 6.28 -8.65
C GLY A 85 -8.59 7.71 -8.78
N ARG A 86 -7.80 8.02 -9.81
CA ARG A 86 -7.41 9.40 -10.14
C ARG A 86 -8.58 10.17 -10.76
N VAL A 87 -8.50 11.49 -10.80
CA VAL A 87 -9.53 12.34 -11.42
C VAL A 87 -8.90 13.15 -12.54
N LEU A 88 -9.40 12.97 -13.76
CA LEU A 88 -9.01 13.75 -14.92
C LEU A 88 -9.88 15.00 -15.00
N ILE A 89 -9.27 16.16 -15.16
CA ILE A 89 -9.92 17.46 -15.34
C ILE A 89 -9.46 18.02 -16.68
N VAL A 90 -10.39 18.41 -17.54
CA VAL A 90 -10.09 18.75 -18.94
C VAL A 90 -10.70 20.09 -19.35
N GLY A 91 -9.91 20.86 -20.09
CA GLY A 91 -10.33 22.10 -20.72
C GLY A 91 -10.84 23.14 -19.73
N GLY A 92 -11.87 23.88 -20.14
CA GLY A 92 -12.42 25.02 -19.42
C GLY A 92 -11.96 26.35 -20.00
N VAL A 93 -12.23 27.43 -19.27
CA VAL A 93 -11.81 28.79 -19.61
C VAL A 93 -10.91 29.34 -18.52
N SER A 94 -9.82 29.99 -18.93
CA SER A 94 -9.01 30.80 -18.02
C SER A 94 -9.36 32.27 -18.19
N LEU A 95 -9.27 33.02 -17.09
CA LEU A 95 -9.47 34.46 -17.06
C LEU A 95 -8.12 35.16 -16.99
N ASN A 96 -7.77 35.89 -18.04
CA ASN A 96 -6.58 36.74 -18.11
C ASN A 96 -7.02 38.22 -18.15
N GLY A 97 -7.37 38.76 -16.97
CA GLY A 97 -7.93 40.10 -16.85
C GLY A 97 -9.40 40.13 -17.28
N GLN A 98 -9.68 40.74 -18.43
CA GLN A 98 -11.05 40.85 -18.97
C GLN A 98 -11.33 39.86 -20.12
N SER A 99 -10.34 39.07 -20.55
CA SER A 99 -10.52 38.11 -21.64
C SER A 99 -10.72 36.70 -21.08
N ARG A 100 -11.53 35.92 -21.80
CA ARG A 100 -11.78 34.50 -21.56
C ARG A 100 -11.06 33.70 -22.63
N GLU A 101 -10.17 32.81 -22.22
CA GLU A 101 -9.40 31.96 -23.11
C GLU A 101 -9.76 30.49 -22.88
N ALA A 102 -10.20 29.82 -23.94
CA ALA A 102 -10.46 28.38 -23.89
C ALA A 102 -9.15 27.63 -23.66
N LEU A 103 -9.16 26.67 -22.74
CA LEU A 103 -7.99 25.89 -22.37
C LEU A 103 -7.87 24.63 -23.22
N ARG A 104 -6.68 24.45 -23.78
CA ARG A 104 -6.20 23.20 -24.35
C ARG A 104 -5.25 22.50 -23.36
N SER A 105 -5.67 22.38 -22.11
CA SER A 105 -4.89 21.68 -21.07
C SER A 105 -5.76 20.71 -20.29
N ALA A 106 -5.13 19.65 -19.78
CA ALA A 106 -5.76 18.69 -18.90
C ALA A 106 -4.84 18.42 -17.72
N GLU A 107 -5.42 18.18 -16.56
CA GLU A 107 -4.72 17.90 -15.32
C GLU A 107 -5.30 16.66 -14.66
N LEU A 108 -4.42 15.89 -14.03
CA LEU A 108 -4.78 14.67 -13.34
C LEU A 108 -4.54 14.85 -11.85
N TYR A 109 -5.59 14.70 -11.05
CA TYR A 109 -5.50 14.64 -9.61
C TYR A 109 -5.10 13.23 -9.16
N ASP A 110 -4.03 13.14 -8.39
CA ASP A 110 -3.59 11.91 -7.74
C ASP A 110 -3.94 11.94 -6.24
N PRO A 111 -4.85 11.06 -5.75
CA PRO A 111 -5.23 11.02 -4.35
C PRO A 111 -4.11 10.58 -3.40
N VAL A 112 -3.06 9.92 -3.89
CA VAL A 112 -1.91 9.47 -3.08
C VAL A 112 -1.02 10.64 -2.74
N THR A 113 -0.70 11.47 -3.73
CA THR A 113 0.16 12.66 -3.55
C THR A 113 -0.65 13.90 -3.17
N ARG A 114 -1.98 13.84 -3.30
CA ARG A 114 -2.91 14.96 -3.09
C ARG A 114 -2.59 16.17 -3.98
N GLY A 115 -2.07 15.90 -5.17
CA GLY A 115 -1.58 16.91 -6.10
C GLY A 115 -2.16 16.76 -7.51
N PHE A 116 -1.91 17.79 -8.33
CA PHE A 116 -2.33 17.87 -9.72
C PHE A 116 -1.10 17.82 -10.63
N VAL A 117 -1.18 17.01 -11.69
CA VAL A 117 -0.12 16.87 -12.69
C VAL A 117 -0.70 17.12 -14.08
N THR A 118 -0.06 17.97 -14.86
CA THR A 118 -0.43 18.21 -16.26
C THR A 118 -0.30 16.91 -17.08
N THR A 119 -1.30 16.63 -17.91
CA THR A 119 -1.36 15.44 -18.76
C THR A 119 -1.72 15.79 -20.20
N SER A 120 -1.86 14.77 -21.05
CA SER A 120 -2.28 14.92 -22.44
C SER A 120 -3.62 15.65 -22.54
N ALA A 121 -3.62 16.75 -23.29
CA ALA A 121 -4.77 17.61 -23.49
C ALA A 121 -5.57 17.24 -24.77
N PRO A 122 -6.82 17.72 -24.91
CA PRO A 122 -7.54 17.60 -26.18
C PRO A 122 -6.81 18.31 -27.33
N LYS A 123 -7.17 17.94 -28.57
CA LYS A 123 -6.57 18.53 -29.77
C LYS A 123 -6.91 20.01 -29.94
N GLU A 124 -8.09 20.40 -29.49
CA GLU A 124 -8.59 21.78 -29.54
C GLU A 124 -8.86 22.28 -28.12
N ALA A 125 -8.79 23.59 -27.92
CA ALA A 125 -9.19 24.24 -26.68
C ALA A 125 -10.72 24.15 -26.55
N ARG A 126 -11.25 23.73 -25.40
CA ARG A 126 -12.70 23.52 -25.26
C ARG A 126 -13.24 23.79 -23.86
N PHE A 127 -14.46 24.30 -23.78
CA PHE A 127 -15.20 24.56 -22.52
C PHE A 127 -16.68 24.20 -22.67
N ASN A 128 -17.44 24.14 -21.56
CA ASN A 128 -18.85 23.71 -21.55
C ASN A 128 -19.10 22.32 -22.21
N HIS A 129 -18.12 21.43 -22.13
CA HIS A 129 -18.18 20.07 -22.65
C HIS A 129 -18.45 19.07 -21.53
N THR A 130 -18.71 17.81 -21.88
CA THR A 130 -18.76 16.69 -20.93
C THR A 130 -17.61 15.73 -21.17
N VAL A 131 -17.18 15.04 -20.09
CA VAL A 131 -16.15 14.01 -20.14
C VAL A 131 -16.67 12.76 -19.43
N ASP A 132 -16.62 11.63 -20.13
CA ASP A 132 -16.97 10.32 -19.60
C ASP A 132 -15.83 9.32 -19.80
N VAL A 133 -15.75 8.35 -18.89
CA VAL A 133 -14.83 7.21 -19.00
C VAL A 133 -15.61 5.99 -19.46
N LEU A 134 -15.18 5.42 -20.59
CA LEU A 134 -15.78 4.22 -21.15
C LEU A 134 -15.28 2.96 -20.42
N GLY A 135 -15.97 1.84 -20.61
CA GLY A 135 -15.67 0.58 -19.90
C GLY A 135 -14.29 -0.01 -20.18
N ASP A 136 -13.65 0.39 -21.28
CA ASP A 136 -12.28 0.03 -21.65
C ASP A 136 -11.21 0.99 -21.08
N GLY A 137 -11.63 2.04 -20.36
CA GLY A 137 -10.76 3.09 -19.83
C GLY A 137 -10.50 4.24 -20.81
N THR A 138 -11.09 4.22 -22.01
CA THR A 138 -11.01 5.32 -22.97
C THR A 138 -11.78 6.54 -22.45
N ILE A 139 -11.23 7.74 -22.67
CA ILE A 139 -11.87 9.01 -22.31
C ILE A 139 -12.64 9.57 -23.52
N LEU A 140 -13.95 9.73 -23.36
CA LEU A 140 -14.83 10.35 -24.33
C LEU A 140 -15.11 11.80 -23.92
N ILE A 141 -14.79 12.74 -24.81
CA ILE A 141 -15.06 14.17 -24.62
C ILE A 141 -16.02 14.61 -25.71
N VAL A 142 -17.20 15.13 -25.34
CA VAL A 142 -18.27 15.49 -26.29
C VAL A 142 -18.94 16.82 -25.96
N GLY A 143 -19.54 17.45 -26.97
CA GLY A 143 -20.25 18.73 -26.84
C GLY A 143 -19.32 19.94 -26.65
N GLY A 144 -19.82 21.05 -26.11
CA GLY A 144 -19.03 22.24 -25.77
C GLY A 144 -18.56 23.12 -26.93
N GLU A 145 -17.92 24.21 -26.56
CA GLU A 145 -17.42 25.29 -27.42
C GLU A 145 -15.89 25.31 -27.45
N SER A 146 -15.31 26.01 -28.43
CA SER A 146 -13.87 26.08 -28.71
C SER A 146 -13.45 27.48 -29.16
#